data_AF-A0A2K3LQC1-F1
#
_entry.id   AF-A0A2K3LQC1-F1
#
_cell.length_a   1.000
_cell.length_b   1.000
_cell.length_c   1.000
_cell.angle_alpha   90.00
_cell.angle_beta   90.00
_cell.angle_gamma   90.00
#
_symmetry.space_group_name_H-M   'P 1'
#
loop_
_entity.id
_entity.type
_entity.pdbx_description
1 polymer ?
#
loop_
_entity_poly.entity_id
_entity_poly.type
_entity_poly.pdbx_seq_one_letter_code
_entity_poly.pdbx_strand_id
1 'polypeptide(L)'
;MAQPYYLLCSSPSSTFCYSFINPKFPNFNHTSNKFKTYFSYQPHNSLHDENLNNPDAKISSLSKPKIWVNPKTLKSTQILIKPHKAISFLSTCDPNEQQVSEILKCLGDNVNKDDAKQILHKISNPEIAILALKYFQQKIAPENHVILYNVVFKLFRQIKDFERAEKLFDEMLQRGNKPNIDTFSHLIRCASVCSLLHKAVELFERMPSFGCEPDPIVSSSMIYVYAHIGNVDMALKLYDIVKNEKWPIWMISYSALIKMYGMLENYDGCLSVYNDMKVLGVRPNVVLYNALLDAMAKAKRANYAMTVYEEMRKNGFEPNRGTYSALLEAYSRRRYCKEALSVYKEMKEKGMTLSKYLYSVLLDMCANVGYIDEAVEIFEEMKRSGTCQPDSFIYLALIKMYSFNGKVLEAEAMFNEMTSCGLEPNIFVLTNLVHCYGKAKRTDDVVKIFNQLWDIGITPDYQLCECLLYVMTQIPKDELGKITNCIEKANPKLGYIVKCLTEEKED
;
A
#
# COMPACT_ATOMS: atom_id res chain seq x y z
N MET A 1 -36.83 -26.75 60.20
CA MET A 1 -37.83 -26.21 59.27
C MET A 1 -37.16 -26.05 57.91
N ALA A 2 -37.63 -26.85 56.94
CA ALA A 2 -37.68 -26.63 55.49
C ALA A 2 -36.46 -26.03 54.72
N GLN A 3 -35.82 -26.88 53.91
CA GLN A 3 -35.51 -26.61 52.49
C GLN A 3 -36.83 -26.40 51.68
N PRO A 4 -36.87 -25.87 50.43
CA PRO A 4 -35.92 -26.22 49.37
C PRO A 4 -35.72 -25.30 48.10
N TYR A 5 -34.78 -25.75 47.23
CA TYR A 5 -34.67 -25.70 45.74
C TYR A 5 -34.89 -24.36 44.98
N TYR A 6 -34.10 -23.94 43.98
CA TYR A 6 -33.76 -24.62 42.71
C TYR A 6 -32.58 -23.93 41.97
N LEU A 7 -31.67 -24.75 41.41
CA LEU A 7 -30.82 -24.42 40.25
C LEU A 7 -31.66 -24.19 38.99
N LEU A 8 -31.18 -23.35 38.06
CA LEU A 8 -31.28 -23.62 36.62
C LEU A 8 -30.11 -22.96 35.87
N CYS A 9 -29.21 -23.81 35.36
CA CYS A 9 -28.30 -23.53 34.27
C CYS A 9 -29.06 -23.19 32.98
N SER A 10 -28.49 -22.37 32.11
CA SER A 10 -28.73 -22.46 30.66
C SER A 10 -27.57 -21.84 29.88
N SER A 11 -26.81 -22.70 29.21
CA SER A 11 -26.01 -22.39 28.03
C SER A 11 -26.85 -21.69 26.95
N PRO A 12 -26.23 -21.22 25.85
CA PRO A 12 -26.59 -21.90 24.61
C PRO A 12 -25.42 -22.09 23.63
N SER A 13 -25.18 -23.36 23.31
CA SER A 13 -24.69 -23.79 22.01
C SER A 13 -25.90 -23.92 21.06
N SER A 14 -25.71 -23.51 19.80
CA SER A 14 -26.51 -23.87 18.61
C SER A 14 -28.02 -23.56 18.58
N THR A 15 -28.45 -22.84 17.52
CA THR A 15 -29.32 -23.28 16.42
C THR A 15 -30.24 -22.14 15.93
N PHE A 16 -30.55 -22.18 14.62
CA PHE A 16 -31.67 -21.57 13.90
C PHE A 16 -31.40 -20.39 12.96
N CYS A 17 -31.43 -20.77 11.67
CA CYS A 17 -31.83 -19.98 10.52
C CYS A 17 -33.06 -19.11 10.81
N TYR A 18 -32.98 -17.84 10.41
CA TYR A 18 -34.14 -17.11 9.93
C TYR A 18 -33.78 -16.43 8.61
N SER A 19 -34.45 -16.90 7.56
CA SER A 19 -34.66 -16.23 6.29
C SER A 19 -35.40 -14.91 6.52
N PHE A 20 -34.81 -13.78 6.10
CA PHE A 20 -35.55 -12.54 5.89
C PHE A 20 -35.12 -11.82 4.61
N ILE A 21 -35.98 -11.96 3.60
CA ILE A 21 -36.57 -10.90 2.76
C ILE A 21 -35.60 -9.90 2.11
N ASN A 22 -35.39 -10.12 0.81
CA ASN A 22 -35.02 -9.13 -0.21
C ASN A 22 -35.95 -7.90 -0.17
N PRO A 23 -35.42 -6.67 -0.08
CA PRO A 23 -36.08 -5.50 -0.65
C PRO A 23 -35.49 -5.24 -2.04
N LYS A 24 -36.27 -5.54 -3.07
CA LYS A 24 -36.11 -4.96 -4.41
C LYS A 24 -36.24 -3.43 -4.30
N PHE A 25 -35.28 -2.69 -4.83
CA PHE A 25 -35.42 -1.28 -5.17
C PHE A 25 -34.75 -1.00 -6.53
N PRO A 26 -35.18 0.05 -7.25
CA PRO A 26 -35.71 -0.10 -8.60
C PRO A 26 -34.73 0.33 -9.69
N ASN A 27 -34.98 -0.19 -10.89
CA ASN A 27 -34.43 0.29 -12.15
C ASN A 27 -34.67 1.80 -12.29
N PHE A 28 -33.58 2.57 -12.44
CA PHE A 28 -33.63 3.88 -13.07
C PHE A 28 -33.05 3.79 -14.47
N ASN A 29 -33.96 3.66 -15.44
CA ASN A 29 -33.76 4.18 -16.79
C ASN A 29 -33.84 5.71 -16.70
N HIS A 30 -32.85 6.43 -17.23
CA HIS A 30 -33.02 7.74 -17.85
C HIS A 30 -31.75 8.04 -18.67
N THR A 31 -31.83 7.84 -19.99
CA THR A 31 -31.98 8.89 -21.01
C THR A 31 -30.80 9.86 -21.11
N SER A 32 -30.12 9.71 -22.26
CA SER A 32 -29.26 10.67 -22.94
C SER A 32 -29.38 12.13 -22.52
N ASN A 33 -28.24 12.75 -22.20
CA ASN A 33 -28.00 14.14 -22.57
C ASN A 33 -26.58 14.32 -23.09
N LYS A 34 -26.52 14.74 -24.36
CA LYS A 34 -25.30 15.14 -25.07
C LYS A 34 -24.76 16.42 -24.44
N PHE A 35 -23.53 16.40 -23.95
CA PHE A 35 -22.69 17.59 -23.91
C PHE A 35 -21.36 17.27 -24.57
N LYS A 36 -21.17 17.86 -25.75
CA LYS A 36 -19.89 17.97 -26.45
C LYS A 36 -18.98 18.88 -25.63
N THR A 37 -17.78 18.42 -25.28
CA THR A 37 -16.59 19.28 -25.27
C THR A 37 -15.34 18.46 -25.54
N TYR A 38 -14.63 18.93 -26.54
CA TYR A 38 -13.33 18.55 -27.07
C TYR A 38 -12.28 18.22 -26.02
N PHE A 39 -11.53 17.13 -26.23
CA PHE A 39 -10.06 17.11 -26.38
C PHE A 39 -9.63 15.69 -26.77
N SER A 40 -9.23 15.53 -28.03
CA SER A 40 -8.66 14.30 -28.58
C SER A 40 -7.18 14.21 -28.25
N TYR A 41 -6.77 13.17 -27.52
CA TYR A 41 -5.40 12.67 -27.51
C TYR A 41 -5.39 11.35 -28.27
N GLN A 42 -4.82 11.34 -29.48
CA GLN A 42 -4.44 10.10 -30.16
C GLN A 42 -2.97 9.78 -29.86
N PRO A 43 -2.63 8.51 -29.58
CA PRO A 43 -1.26 8.02 -29.51
C PRO A 43 -0.81 7.62 -30.92
N HIS A 44 0.34 8.13 -31.38
CA HIS A 44 0.97 7.63 -32.60
C HIS A 44 1.86 6.42 -32.28
N ASN A 45 1.45 5.29 -32.83
CA ASN A 45 2.28 4.12 -33.09
C ASN A 45 3.36 4.44 -34.13
N SER A 46 4.55 3.90 -33.89
CA SER A 46 5.64 3.73 -34.85
C SER A 46 5.26 2.67 -35.91
N LEU A 47 5.49 2.97 -37.18
CA LEU A 47 5.36 2.05 -38.30
C LEU A 47 6.73 1.71 -38.90
N HIS A 48 6.79 0.47 -39.37
CA HIS A 48 7.85 -0.27 -40.04
C HIS A 48 8.41 0.38 -41.32
N ASP A 49 9.62 -0.09 -41.64
CA ASP A 49 10.28 -0.09 -42.97
C ASP A 49 9.35 -0.54 -44.11
N GLU A 50 9.48 0.08 -45.29
CA GLU A 50 9.88 -0.59 -46.55
C GLU A 50 9.92 0.37 -47.76
N ASN A 51 10.78 0.00 -48.71
CA ASN A 51 11.23 0.68 -49.93
C ASN A 51 10.15 1.03 -50.98
N LEU A 52 10.46 2.02 -51.83
CA LEU A 52 10.24 1.95 -53.30
C LEU A 52 11.03 3.03 -54.07
N ASN A 53 11.47 2.62 -55.27
CA ASN A 53 12.52 3.17 -56.14
C ASN A 53 12.03 4.21 -57.20
N ASN A 54 12.86 5.25 -57.44
CA ASN A 54 13.28 5.91 -58.72
C ASN A 54 12.25 6.52 -59.72
N PRO A 55 12.66 7.29 -60.77
CA PRO A 55 13.83 8.16 -61.02
C PRO A 55 13.48 9.52 -61.72
N ASP A 56 14.52 10.25 -62.17
CA ASP A 56 14.55 11.27 -63.26
C ASP A 56 14.68 12.78 -62.94
N ALA A 57 15.94 13.23 -63.00
CA ALA A 57 16.49 14.14 -64.01
C ALA A 57 16.47 15.69 -63.83
N LYS A 58 17.71 16.22 -63.90
CA LYS A 58 18.19 17.47 -64.54
C LYS A 58 18.20 18.80 -63.75
N ILE A 59 19.32 18.98 -63.05
CA ILE A 59 20.38 19.98 -63.31
C ILE A 59 19.94 21.29 -64.01
N SER A 60 19.95 22.41 -63.27
CA SER A 60 20.49 23.71 -63.69
C SER A 60 20.73 24.57 -62.44
N SER A 61 21.95 24.54 -61.89
CA SER A 61 22.97 25.59 -62.02
C SER A 61 22.58 26.95 -61.43
N LEU A 62 23.05 27.24 -60.22
CA LEU A 62 23.75 28.49 -59.96
C LEU A 62 24.64 28.35 -58.72
N SER A 63 25.92 28.30 -59.02
CA SER A 63 27.07 28.35 -58.12
C SER A 63 26.98 29.53 -57.15
N LYS A 64 27.31 29.28 -55.88
CA LYS A 64 27.98 30.22 -54.97
C LYS A 64 28.63 29.44 -53.81
N PRO A 65 29.73 29.97 -53.24
CA PRO A 65 30.92 29.18 -52.93
C PRO A 65 30.82 28.44 -51.59
N LYS A 66 31.42 27.24 -51.53
CA LYS A 66 31.85 26.62 -50.28
C LYS A 66 32.93 27.51 -49.66
N ILE A 67 32.54 28.36 -48.72
CA ILE A 67 33.48 29.00 -47.80
C ILE A 67 33.57 28.07 -46.59
N TRP A 68 34.63 27.26 -46.58
CA TRP A 68 35.03 26.49 -45.42
C TRP A 68 35.64 27.48 -44.42
N VAL A 69 35.00 27.69 -43.27
CA VAL A 69 35.54 28.53 -42.19
C VAL A 69 35.88 27.63 -41.01
N ASN A 70 37.17 27.63 -40.68
CA ASN A 70 37.82 26.95 -39.57
C ASN A 70 37.21 27.38 -38.21
N PRO A 71 36.97 26.50 -37.21
CA PRO A 71 36.13 26.78 -36.02
C PRO A 71 36.69 27.75 -34.97
N LYS A 72 37.79 28.45 -35.26
CA LYS A 72 38.51 29.27 -34.27
C LYS A 72 38.73 30.67 -34.83
N THR A 73 37.70 31.51 -34.77
CA THR A 73 37.72 32.98 -34.57
C THR A 73 36.45 33.61 -35.16
N LEU A 74 35.49 34.00 -34.31
CA LEU A 74 34.48 34.99 -34.68
C LEU A 74 35.11 36.38 -34.59
N LYS A 75 35.59 36.93 -35.70
CA LYS A 75 35.93 38.36 -35.77
C LYS A 75 34.92 39.11 -36.65
N SER A 76 34.29 40.09 -35.99
CA SER A 76 33.79 41.36 -36.56
C SER A 76 32.83 41.29 -37.75
N THR A 77 31.57 40.99 -37.45
CA THR A 77 30.37 41.68 -37.99
C THR A 77 29.22 41.26 -37.09
N GLN A 78 28.44 42.22 -36.56
CA GLN A 78 27.27 41.94 -35.71
C GLN A 78 26.21 41.19 -36.54
N ILE A 79 26.36 39.87 -36.68
CA ILE A 79 25.29 39.02 -37.18
C ILE A 79 24.31 38.91 -36.02
N LEU A 80 23.23 39.69 -36.09
CA LEU A 80 22.08 39.53 -35.19
C LEU A 80 21.48 38.15 -35.43
N ILE A 81 21.67 37.25 -34.48
CA ILE A 81 21.16 35.89 -34.51
C ILE A 81 19.75 35.90 -33.92
N LYS A 82 18.78 35.24 -34.56
CA LYS A 82 17.43 35.07 -34.01
C LYS A 82 17.47 34.17 -32.75
N PRO A 83 16.55 34.34 -31.77
CA PRO A 83 16.53 33.56 -30.52
C PRO A 83 16.63 32.05 -30.73
N HIS A 84 15.95 31.50 -31.76
CA HIS A 84 16.00 30.09 -32.10
C HIS A 84 17.39 29.56 -32.48
N LYS A 85 18.19 30.37 -33.18
CA LYS A 85 19.57 30.01 -33.54
C LYS A 85 20.50 30.15 -32.33
N ALA A 86 20.28 31.14 -31.47
CA ALA A 86 21.02 31.23 -30.21
C ALA A 86 20.80 29.99 -29.32
N ILE A 87 19.56 29.48 -29.27
CA ILE A 87 19.22 28.26 -28.53
C ILE A 87 19.98 27.04 -29.07
N SER A 88 20.08 26.87 -30.40
CA SER A 88 20.86 25.76 -30.98
C SER A 88 22.35 25.85 -30.63
N PHE A 89 22.92 27.06 -30.61
CA PHE A 89 24.32 27.24 -30.23
C PHE A 89 24.54 26.99 -28.73
N LEU A 90 23.63 27.44 -27.87
CA LEU A 90 23.71 27.21 -26.42
C LEU A 90 23.52 25.73 -26.07
N SER A 91 22.80 24.94 -26.87
CA SER A 91 22.65 23.49 -26.65
C SER A 91 23.90 22.67 -26.93
N THR A 92 24.84 23.18 -27.74
CA THR A 92 26.09 22.50 -28.10
C THR A 92 27.33 23.14 -27.49
N CYS A 93 27.15 24.13 -26.61
CA CYS A 93 28.23 24.91 -26.00
C CYS A 93 28.72 24.24 -24.71
N ASP A 94 30.02 24.34 -24.45
CA ASP A 94 30.58 24.03 -23.13
C ASP A 94 30.15 25.11 -22.11
N PRO A 95 30.00 24.78 -20.82
CA PRO A 95 29.57 25.71 -19.78
C PRO A 95 30.69 26.68 -19.39
N ASN A 96 31.14 27.51 -20.34
CA ASN A 96 32.14 28.56 -20.13
C ASN A 96 31.47 29.94 -20.25
N GLU A 97 31.70 30.80 -19.26
CA GLU A 97 31.12 32.15 -19.14
C GLU A 97 31.42 33.02 -20.38
N GLN A 98 32.65 32.94 -20.91
CA GLN A 98 33.05 33.75 -22.07
C GLN A 98 32.31 33.34 -23.34
N GLN A 99 32.18 32.04 -23.60
CA GLN A 99 31.53 31.51 -24.80
C GLN A 99 30.02 31.74 -24.77
N VAL A 100 29.39 31.52 -23.61
CA VAL A 100 27.95 31.79 -23.41
C VAL A 100 27.66 33.29 -23.59
N SER A 101 28.50 34.18 -23.04
CA SER A 101 28.37 35.63 -23.23
C SER A 101 28.55 36.05 -24.69
N GLU A 102 29.50 35.46 -25.42
CA GLU A 102 29.72 35.74 -26.85
C GLU A 102 28.52 35.34 -27.71
N ILE A 103 27.94 34.15 -27.48
CA ILE A 103 26.74 33.68 -28.19
C ILE A 103 25.54 34.60 -27.89
N LEU A 104 25.38 35.02 -26.63
CA LEU A 104 24.29 35.89 -26.22
C LEU A 104 24.48 37.35 -26.65
N LYS A 105 25.73 37.82 -26.87
CA LYS A 105 26.02 39.13 -27.47
C LYS A 105 25.54 39.22 -28.91
N CYS A 106 25.55 38.11 -29.65
CA CYS A 106 25.01 38.04 -31.01
C CYS A 106 23.48 38.25 -31.09
N LEU A 107 22.76 38.31 -29.97
CA LEU A 107 21.33 38.67 -29.94
C LEU A 107 21.07 40.18 -30.04
N GLY A 108 22.11 41.02 -29.86
CA GLY A 108 22.00 42.48 -29.86
C GLY A 108 21.62 43.09 -28.50
N ASP A 109 21.34 44.39 -28.51
CA ASP A 109 21.03 45.16 -27.29
C ASP A 109 19.53 45.25 -26.98
N ASN A 110 18.66 44.94 -27.95
CA ASN A 110 17.20 44.97 -27.78
C ASN A 110 16.61 43.61 -27.35
N VAL A 111 17.25 42.91 -26.42
CA VAL A 111 16.68 41.66 -25.89
C VAL A 111 15.55 42.00 -24.94
N ASN A 112 14.31 41.66 -25.33
CA ASN A 112 13.15 41.83 -24.46
C ASN A 112 13.01 40.66 -23.46
N LYS A 113 12.11 40.82 -22.49
CA LYS A 113 11.84 39.79 -21.46
C LYS A 113 11.34 38.46 -22.02
N ASP A 114 10.59 38.49 -23.13
CA ASP A 114 9.96 37.30 -23.71
C ASP A 114 10.97 36.46 -24.49
N ASP A 115 11.92 37.11 -25.16
CA ASP A 115 13.06 36.48 -25.82
C ASP A 115 13.96 35.80 -24.78
N ALA A 116 14.30 36.49 -23.69
CA ALA A 116 15.10 35.93 -22.61
C ALA A 116 14.39 34.74 -21.93
N LYS A 117 13.08 34.86 -21.65
CA LYS A 117 12.25 33.76 -21.13
C LYS A 117 12.23 32.57 -22.08
N GLN A 118 12.06 32.81 -23.38
CA GLN A 118 12.01 31.75 -24.39
C GLN A 118 13.35 31.02 -24.52
N ILE A 119 14.46 31.77 -24.49
CA ILE A 119 15.80 31.20 -24.53
C ILE A 119 16.04 30.35 -23.28
N LEU A 120 15.85 30.91 -22.08
CA LEU A 120 16.04 30.19 -20.81
C LEU A 120 15.17 28.93 -20.73
N HIS A 121 13.93 28.98 -21.21
CA HIS A 121 13.02 27.84 -21.20
C HIS A 121 13.51 26.66 -22.05
N LYS A 122 14.30 26.91 -23.10
CA LYS A 122 14.81 25.86 -24.00
C LYS A 122 16.21 25.37 -23.63
N ILE A 123 16.88 26.01 -22.69
CA ILE A 123 18.19 25.54 -22.21
C ILE A 123 17.96 24.30 -21.33
N SER A 124 18.64 23.21 -21.66
CA SER A 124 18.61 21.97 -20.87
C SER A 124 19.76 21.87 -19.86
N ASN A 125 20.87 22.57 -20.10
CA ASN A 125 22.04 22.53 -19.23
C ASN A 125 21.90 23.55 -18.07
N PRO A 126 21.91 23.11 -16.80
CA PRO A 126 21.75 24.00 -15.64
C PRO A 126 22.83 25.07 -15.50
N GLU A 127 24.08 24.79 -15.88
CA GLU A 127 25.19 25.75 -15.74
C GLU A 127 25.07 26.87 -16.78
N ILE A 128 24.74 26.50 -18.01
CA ILE A 128 24.46 27.44 -19.09
C ILE A 128 23.23 28.29 -18.74
N ALA A 129 22.21 27.71 -18.09
CA ALA A 129 21.03 28.45 -17.67
C ALA A 129 21.35 29.52 -16.62
N ILE A 130 22.22 29.23 -15.63
CA ILE A 130 22.67 30.22 -14.64
C ILE A 130 23.49 31.33 -15.31
N LEU A 131 24.41 30.98 -16.21
CA LEU A 131 25.23 31.96 -16.93
C LEU A 131 24.37 32.86 -17.84
N ALA A 132 23.41 32.27 -18.55
CA ALA A 132 22.47 33.01 -19.38
C ALA A 132 21.56 33.92 -18.54
N LEU A 133 21.11 33.45 -17.37
CA LEU A 133 20.35 34.25 -16.42
C LEU A 133 21.14 35.49 -15.98
N LYS A 134 22.39 35.31 -15.56
CA LYS A 134 23.27 36.42 -15.15
C LYS A 134 23.47 37.44 -16.28
N TYR A 135 23.64 36.97 -17.52
CA TYR A 135 23.74 37.84 -18.70
C TYR A 135 22.45 38.64 -18.92
N PHE A 136 21.29 37.98 -18.91
CA PHE A 136 20.00 38.66 -19.13
C PHE A 136 19.66 39.65 -18.01
N GLN A 137 20.06 39.36 -16.76
CA GLN A 137 19.89 40.30 -15.65
C GLN A 137 20.66 41.61 -15.81
N GLN A 138 21.78 41.61 -16.54
CA GLN A 138 22.53 42.84 -16.83
C GLN A 138 21.83 43.72 -17.87
N LYS A 139 21.03 43.14 -18.77
CA LYS A 139 20.35 43.86 -19.86
C LYS A 139 18.88 44.19 -19.58
N ILE A 140 18.22 43.41 -18.73
CA ILE A 140 16.79 43.52 -18.47
C ILE A 140 16.53 44.24 -17.14
N ALA A 141 15.48 45.07 -17.11
CA ALA A 141 15.03 45.78 -15.92
C ALA A 141 14.78 44.84 -14.71
N PRO A 142 15.10 45.27 -13.48
CA PRO A 142 15.05 44.45 -12.27
C PRO A 142 13.66 43.86 -11.96
N GLU A 143 12.59 44.57 -12.35
CA GLU A 143 11.20 44.11 -12.21
C GLU A 143 10.90 42.77 -12.92
N ASN A 144 11.67 42.42 -13.96
CA ASN A 144 11.48 41.17 -14.71
C ASN A 144 12.41 40.05 -14.22
N HIS A 145 13.32 40.30 -13.28
CA HIS A 145 14.30 39.30 -12.83
C HIS A 145 13.64 38.09 -12.18
N VAL A 146 12.57 38.30 -11.39
CA VAL A 146 11.80 37.22 -10.73
C VAL A 146 11.26 36.21 -11.76
N ILE A 147 10.77 36.69 -12.91
CA ILE A 147 10.26 35.83 -13.99
C ILE A 147 11.39 34.95 -14.55
N LEU A 148 12.58 35.52 -14.76
CA LEU A 148 13.73 34.79 -15.28
C LEU A 148 14.22 33.73 -14.26
N TYR A 149 14.28 34.07 -12.97
CA TYR A 149 14.56 33.11 -11.89
C TYR A 149 13.59 31.92 -11.91
N ASN A 150 12.28 32.19 -12.01
CA ASN A 150 11.25 31.16 -12.03
C ASN A 150 11.38 30.20 -13.22
N VAL A 151 11.86 30.68 -14.38
CA VAL A 151 12.17 29.81 -15.53
C VAL A 151 13.32 28.85 -15.22
N VAL A 152 14.36 29.32 -14.53
CA VAL A 152 15.50 28.49 -14.14
C VAL A 152 15.13 27.52 -13.00
N PHE A 153 14.33 27.94 -12.02
CA PHE A 153 13.79 27.02 -11.02
C PHE A 153 12.92 25.91 -11.63
N LYS A 154 12.17 26.23 -12.69
CA LYS A 154 11.44 25.21 -13.47
C LYS A 154 12.38 24.18 -14.10
N LEU A 155 13.52 24.61 -14.63
CA LEU A 155 14.55 23.71 -15.16
C LEU A 155 15.13 22.82 -14.05
N PHE A 156 15.50 23.38 -12.90
CA PHE A 156 16.02 22.63 -11.75
C PHE A 156 15.05 21.57 -11.23
N ARG A 157 13.76 21.89 -11.20
CA ARG A 157 12.70 20.92 -10.90
C ARG A 157 12.66 19.75 -11.89
N GLN A 158 12.89 20.01 -13.18
CA GLN A 158 12.89 18.97 -14.22
C GLN A 158 14.11 18.05 -14.10
N ILE A 159 15.28 18.59 -13.78
CA ILE A 159 16.52 17.82 -13.59
C ILE A 159 16.66 17.20 -12.19
N LYS A 160 15.74 17.53 -11.27
CA LYS A 160 15.74 17.09 -9.86
C LYS A 160 17.00 17.50 -9.07
N ASP A 161 17.49 18.71 -9.33
CA ASP A 161 18.66 19.28 -8.67
C ASP A 161 18.21 20.38 -7.69
N PHE A 162 18.00 20.00 -6.43
CA PHE A 162 17.60 20.94 -5.40
C PHE A 162 18.77 21.77 -4.86
N GLU A 163 19.99 21.23 -4.85
CA GLU A 163 21.15 21.93 -4.29
C GLU A 163 21.47 23.20 -5.08
N ARG A 164 21.44 23.12 -6.41
CA ARG A 164 21.63 24.30 -7.27
C ARG A 164 20.44 25.26 -7.18
N ALA A 165 19.23 24.73 -6.99
CA ALA A 165 18.04 25.55 -6.78
C ALA A 165 18.12 26.35 -5.47
N GLU A 166 18.59 25.75 -4.38
CA GLU A 166 18.77 26.43 -3.09
C GLU A 166 19.83 27.54 -3.21
N LYS A 167 20.99 27.24 -3.83
CA LYS A 167 22.03 28.27 -4.09
C LYS A 167 21.51 29.44 -4.92
N LEU A 168 20.71 29.16 -5.96
CA LEU A 168 20.13 30.21 -6.80
C LEU A 168 19.06 31.02 -6.04
N PHE A 169 18.32 30.39 -5.13
CA PHE A 169 17.36 31.07 -4.26
C PHE A 169 18.05 32.01 -3.27
N ASP A 170 19.16 31.59 -2.67
CA ASP A 170 19.96 32.46 -1.81
C ASP A 170 20.55 33.65 -2.60
N GLU A 171 21.04 33.41 -3.82
CA GLU A 171 21.50 34.49 -4.71
C GLU A 171 20.37 35.47 -5.04
N MET A 172 19.16 34.98 -5.32
CA MET A 172 17.98 35.82 -5.59
C MET A 172 17.68 36.76 -4.41
N LEU A 173 17.74 36.23 -3.18
CA LEU A 173 17.51 36.99 -1.96
C LEU A 173 18.61 38.01 -1.66
N GLN A 174 19.88 37.63 -1.85
CA GLN A 174 21.04 38.53 -1.67
C GLN A 174 20.97 39.75 -2.61
N ARG A 175 20.43 39.56 -3.82
CA ARG A 175 20.21 40.64 -4.79
C ARG A 175 18.97 41.50 -4.51
N GLY A 176 18.22 41.22 -3.44
CA GLY A 176 17.02 41.96 -3.04
C GLY A 176 15.77 41.64 -3.87
N ASN A 177 15.79 40.58 -4.69
CA ASN A 177 14.63 40.16 -5.46
C ASN A 177 13.65 39.40 -4.56
N LYS A 178 12.44 39.93 -4.38
CA LYS A 178 11.41 39.31 -3.53
C LYS A 178 10.83 38.06 -4.23
N PRO A 179 10.90 36.86 -3.61
CA PRO A 179 10.24 35.66 -4.11
C PRO A 179 8.73 35.84 -4.23
N ASN A 180 8.13 35.22 -5.23
CA ASN A 180 6.68 35.18 -5.39
C ASN A 180 6.15 33.75 -5.20
N ILE A 181 4.83 33.58 -5.31
CA ILE A 181 4.16 32.28 -5.23
C ILE A 181 4.76 31.24 -6.18
N ASP A 182 5.08 31.64 -7.41
CA ASP A 182 5.67 30.74 -8.41
C ASP A 182 7.05 30.26 -7.96
N THR A 183 7.86 31.13 -7.36
CA THR A 183 9.19 30.77 -6.83
C THR A 183 9.06 29.65 -5.79
N PHE A 184 8.21 29.84 -4.78
CA PHE A 184 7.96 28.83 -3.74
C PHE A 184 7.35 27.55 -4.33
N SER A 185 6.39 27.67 -5.26
CA SER A 185 5.79 26.53 -5.96
C SER A 185 6.81 25.66 -6.69
N HIS A 186 7.78 26.27 -7.39
CA HIS A 186 8.85 25.51 -8.05
C HIS A 186 9.81 24.87 -7.06
N LEU A 187 10.24 25.59 -6.01
CA LEU A 187 11.20 25.10 -5.02
C LEU A 187 10.62 23.98 -4.15
N ILE A 188 9.42 24.15 -3.59
CA ILE A 188 8.73 23.14 -2.78
C ILE A 188 8.51 21.86 -3.60
N ARG A 189 8.10 22.00 -4.86
CA ARG A 189 7.94 20.85 -5.76
C ARG A 189 9.27 20.18 -6.08
N CYS A 190 10.33 20.96 -6.28
CA CYS A 190 11.67 20.42 -6.50
C CYS A 190 12.11 19.60 -5.28
N ALA A 191 11.98 20.16 -4.07
CA ALA A 191 12.28 19.46 -2.81
C ALA A 191 11.45 18.17 -2.67
N SER A 192 10.14 18.22 -2.96
CA SER A 192 9.24 17.06 -2.92
C SER A 192 9.68 15.95 -3.89
N VAL A 193 10.02 16.29 -5.13
CA VAL A 193 10.49 15.32 -6.14
C VAL A 193 11.87 14.74 -5.80
N CYS A 194 12.73 15.52 -5.15
CA CYS A 194 14.03 15.08 -4.64
C CYS A 194 13.93 14.31 -3.31
N SER A 195 12.72 14.07 -2.79
CA SER A 195 12.48 13.44 -1.48
C SER A 195 13.09 14.18 -0.27
N LEU A 196 13.36 15.49 -0.42
CA LEU A 196 13.85 16.36 0.64
C LEU A 196 12.68 16.98 1.41
N LEU A 197 11.95 16.14 2.14
CA LEU A 197 10.68 16.53 2.78
C LEU A 197 10.84 17.65 3.81
N HIS A 198 11.88 17.63 4.63
CA HIS A 198 12.15 18.69 5.62
C HIS A 198 12.44 20.05 4.97
N LYS A 199 13.17 20.07 3.85
CA LYS A 199 13.43 21.30 3.09
C LYS A 199 12.16 21.88 2.46
N ALA A 200 11.25 21.02 2.00
CA ALA A 200 9.94 21.46 1.51
C ALA A 200 9.12 22.14 2.63
N VAL A 201 9.16 21.60 3.85
CA VAL A 201 8.51 22.22 5.03
C VAL A 201 9.15 23.56 5.39
N GLU A 202 10.49 23.63 5.43
CA GLU A 202 11.23 24.88 5.69
C GLU A 202 10.81 25.99 4.70
N LEU A 203 10.77 25.67 3.40
CA LEU A 203 10.35 26.61 2.37
C LEU A 203 8.89 27.04 2.50
N PHE A 204 8.01 26.13 2.91
CA PHE A 204 6.60 26.42 3.11
C PHE A 204 6.35 27.33 4.31
N GLU A 205 7.01 27.08 5.43
CA GLU A 205 6.92 27.94 6.62
C GLU A 205 7.52 29.33 6.40
N ARG A 206 8.49 29.43 5.48
CA ARG A 206 9.10 30.69 5.08
C ARG A 206 8.21 31.54 4.16
N MET A 207 7.32 30.92 3.38
CA MET A 207 6.50 31.59 2.37
C MET A 207 5.61 32.74 2.93
N PRO A 208 4.91 32.60 4.07
CA PRO A 208 4.11 33.69 4.67
C PRO A 208 4.93 34.94 5.03
N SER A 209 6.22 34.79 5.38
CA SER A 209 7.09 35.93 5.71
C SER A 209 7.32 36.88 4.52
N PHE A 210 7.07 36.40 3.29
CA PHE A 210 7.12 37.18 2.07
C PHE A 210 5.73 37.65 1.59
N GLY A 211 4.68 37.49 2.41
CA GLY A 211 3.31 37.85 2.06
C GLY A 211 2.69 36.96 0.98
N CYS A 212 3.20 35.74 0.81
CA CYS A 212 2.69 34.76 -0.15
C CYS A 212 1.76 33.77 0.57
N GLU A 213 0.54 33.58 0.05
CA GLU A 213 -0.41 32.57 0.52
C GLU A 213 -0.35 31.32 -0.36
N PRO A 214 -0.56 30.11 0.19
CA PRO A 214 -0.46 28.88 -0.58
C PRO A 214 -1.51 28.79 -1.69
N ASP A 215 -1.02 28.57 -2.91
CA ASP A 215 -1.88 28.28 -4.07
C ASP A 215 -2.30 26.79 -4.07
N PRO A 216 -3.20 26.37 -4.99
CA PRO A 216 -3.60 24.97 -5.11
C PRO A 216 -2.42 23.99 -5.33
N ILE A 217 -1.37 24.46 -6.01
CA ILE A 217 -0.20 23.66 -6.38
C ILE A 217 0.68 23.39 -5.16
N VAL A 218 0.99 24.44 -4.40
CA VAL A 218 1.74 24.37 -3.14
C VAL A 218 0.95 23.56 -2.13
N SER A 219 -0.34 23.80 -1.97
CA SER A 219 -1.21 23.04 -1.06
C SER A 219 -1.20 21.55 -1.37
N SER A 220 -1.39 21.17 -2.64
CA SER A 220 -1.34 19.76 -3.07
C SER A 220 0.02 19.11 -2.83
N SER A 221 1.11 19.85 -3.06
CA SER A 221 2.48 19.38 -2.84
C SER A 221 2.76 19.19 -1.34
N MET A 222 2.31 20.12 -0.51
CA MET A 222 2.51 20.09 0.93
C MET A 222 1.64 19.05 1.63
N ILE A 223 0.42 18.80 1.16
CA ILE A 223 -0.39 17.65 1.63
C ILE A 223 0.39 16.35 1.43
N TYR A 224 1.00 16.15 0.26
CA TYR A 224 1.84 14.99 -0.01
C TYR A 224 3.04 14.93 0.96
N VAL A 225 3.78 16.04 1.10
CA VAL A 225 4.96 16.13 1.98
C VAL A 225 4.60 15.85 3.45
N TYR A 226 3.61 16.55 4.00
CA TYR A 226 3.20 16.38 5.40
C TYR A 226 2.62 14.99 5.67
N ALA A 227 1.87 14.41 4.73
CA ALA A 227 1.38 13.03 4.84
C ALA A 227 2.53 12.01 4.87
N HIS A 228 3.62 12.26 4.13
CA HIS A 228 4.80 11.40 4.16
C HIS A 228 5.67 11.58 5.41
N ILE A 229 5.73 12.78 5.97
CA ILE A 229 6.41 13.05 7.26
C ILE A 229 5.60 12.48 8.43
N GLY A 230 4.28 12.35 8.28
CA GLY A 230 3.37 11.99 9.37
C GLY A 230 2.91 13.19 10.21
N ASN A 231 3.07 14.42 9.71
CA ASN A 231 2.52 15.61 10.34
C ASN A 231 1.02 15.72 9.97
N VAL A 232 0.19 15.06 10.76
CA VAL A 232 -1.25 14.92 10.53
C VAL A 232 -1.94 16.27 10.58
N ASP A 233 -1.67 17.08 11.60
CA ASP A 233 -2.38 18.34 11.83
C ASP A 233 -2.24 19.31 10.65
N MET A 234 -1.02 19.47 10.14
CA MET A 234 -0.78 20.37 9.00
C MET A 234 -1.31 19.78 7.69
N ALA A 235 -1.21 18.47 7.48
CA ALA A 235 -1.79 17.82 6.31
C ALA A 235 -3.31 17.98 6.26
N LEU A 236 -4.00 17.84 7.39
CA LEU A 236 -5.45 17.98 7.48
C LEU A 236 -5.90 19.43 7.34
N LYS A 237 -5.20 20.39 7.97
CA LYS A 237 -5.48 21.82 7.76
C LYS A 237 -5.44 22.21 6.28
N LEU A 238 -4.41 21.77 5.56
CA LEU A 238 -4.30 22.04 4.12
C LEU A 238 -5.36 21.28 3.32
N TYR A 239 -5.68 20.04 3.71
CA TYR A 239 -6.73 19.26 3.05
C TYR A 239 -8.11 19.90 3.21
N ASP A 240 -8.43 20.44 4.40
CA ASP A 240 -9.69 21.13 4.67
C ASP A 240 -9.81 22.44 3.88
N ILE A 241 -8.73 23.22 3.78
CA ILE A 241 -8.67 24.41 2.91
C ILE A 241 -8.99 24.01 1.47
N VAL A 242 -8.32 22.99 0.95
CA VAL A 242 -8.55 22.53 -0.42
C VAL A 242 -9.98 22.01 -0.61
N LYS A 243 -10.54 21.30 0.38
CA LYS A 243 -11.91 20.78 0.33
C LYS A 243 -12.95 21.89 0.32
N ASN A 244 -12.78 22.91 1.16
CA ASN A 244 -13.67 24.06 1.25
C ASN A 244 -13.65 24.88 -0.04
N GLU A 245 -12.46 25.13 -0.58
CA GLU A 245 -12.26 25.88 -1.82
C GLU A 245 -12.48 25.04 -3.10
N LYS A 246 -12.71 23.73 -2.94
CA LYS A 246 -12.87 22.73 -4.03
C LYS A 246 -11.71 22.72 -5.03
N TRP A 247 -10.48 22.92 -4.56
CA TRP A 247 -9.32 22.88 -5.46
C TRP A 247 -9.01 21.45 -5.91
N PRO A 248 -8.53 21.26 -7.16
CA PRO A 248 -8.12 19.96 -7.64
C PRO A 248 -6.83 19.52 -6.93
N ILE A 249 -6.92 18.43 -6.17
CA ILE A 249 -5.75 17.79 -5.56
C ILE A 249 -5.19 16.73 -6.51
N TRP A 250 -3.87 16.58 -6.53
CA TRP A 250 -3.23 15.49 -7.28
C TRP A 250 -3.54 14.12 -6.68
N MET A 251 -3.72 13.12 -7.55
CA MET A 251 -3.93 11.72 -7.16
C MET A 251 -2.89 11.20 -6.15
N ILE A 252 -1.62 11.60 -6.30
CA ILE A 252 -0.55 11.19 -5.39
C ILE A 252 -0.76 11.69 -3.95
N SER A 253 -1.38 12.86 -3.76
CA SER A 253 -1.65 13.42 -2.44
C SER A 253 -2.80 12.67 -1.75
N TYR A 254 -3.84 12.25 -2.50
CA TYR A 254 -4.87 11.33 -1.98
C TYR A 254 -4.28 10.01 -1.51
N SER A 255 -3.38 9.42 -2.30
CA SER A 255 -2.72 8.17 -1.92
C SER A 255 -1.86 8.33 -0.66
N ALA A 256 -1.17 9.47 -0.52
CA ALA A 256 -0.38 9.76 0.67
C ALA A 256 -1.27 9.96 1.92
N LEU A 257 -2.37 10.70 1.79
CA LEU A 257 -3.35 10.88 2.87
C LEU A 257 -3.95 9.56 3.34
N ILE A 258 -4.38 8.67 2.42
CA ILE A 258 -4.91 7.35 2.78
C ILE A 258 -3.86 6.51 3.50
N LYS A 259 -2.61 6.52 3.03
CA LYS A 259 -1.52 5.81 3.70
C LYS A 259 -1.28 6.34 5.11
N MET A 260 -1.26 7.66 5.28
CA MET A 260 -1.11 8.33 6.58
C MET A 260 -2.26 7.97 7.52
N TYR A 261 -3.52 8.10 7.09
CA TYR A 261 -4.69 7.68 7.88
C TYR A 261 -4.65 6.19 8.24
N GLY A 262 -4.20 5.33 7.32
CA GLY A 262 -4.04 3.89 7.57
C GLY A 262 -2.96 3.56 8.62
N MET A 263 -1.89 4.36 8.70
CA MET A 263 -0.86 4.24 9.75
C MET A 263 -1.36 4.71 11.12
N LEU A 264 -2.29 5.66 11.15
CA LEU A 264 -2.94 6.16 12.37
C LEU A 264 -4.12 5.31 12.83
N GLU A 265 -4.37 4.18 12.15
CA GLU A 265 -5.54 3.31 12.36
C GLU A 265 -6.90 4.03 12.25
N ASN A 266 -6.93 5.21 11.62
CA ASN A 266 -8.16 5.96 11.36
C ASN A 266 -8.72 5.56 9.98
N TYR A 267 -9.38 4.41 9.97
CA TYR A 267 -9.94 3.81 8.75
C TYR A 267 -11.13 4.57 8.18
N ASP A 268 -11.86 5.33 9.01
CA ASP A 268 -12.96 6.18 8.55
C ASP A 268 -12.43 7.39 7.76
N GLY A 269 -11.30 7.95 8.19
CA GLY A 269 -10.55 8.97 7.42
C GLY A 269 -10.14 8.45 6.04
N CYS A 270 -9.61 7.23 5.95
CA CYS A 270 -9.29 6.61 4.65
C CYS A 270 -10.49 6.55 3.70
N LEU A 271 -11.66 6.15 4.20
CA LEU A 271 -12.88 6.06 3.41
C LEU A 271 -13.42 7.43 3.02
N SER A 272 -13.35 8.42 3.92
CA SER A 272 -13.75 9.81 3.60
C SER A 272 -12.91 10.37 2.47
N VAL A 273 -11.58 10.28 2.57
CA VAL A 273 -10.65 10.78 1.54
C VAL A 273 -10.88 10.10 0.20
N TYR A 274 -11.16 8.79 0.21
CA TYR A 274 -11.46 8.03 -0.99
C TYR A 274 -12.81 8.41 -1.63
N ASN A 275 -13.83 8.64 -0.82
CA ASN A 275 -15.13 9.13 -1.31
C ASN A 275 -15.01 10.54 -1.90
N ASP A 276 -14.27 11.43 -1.23
CA ASP A 276 -13.99 12.79 -1.74
C ASP A 276 -13.29 12.72 -3.12
N MET A 277 -12.32 11.82 -3.27
CA MET A 277 -11.63 11.56 -4.54
C MET A 277 -12.61 11.11 -5.65
N LYS A 278 -13.56 10.22 -5.32
CA LYS A 278 -14.58 9.74 -6.26
C LYS A 278 -15.55 10.84 -6.69
N VAL A 279 -16.02 11.65 -5.74
CA VAL A 279 -16.94 12.77 -6.00
C VAL A 279 -16.30 13.78 -6.96
N LEU A 280 -15.00 14.00 -6.83
CA LEU A 280 -14.23 14.89 -7.71
C LEU A 280 -13.83 14.23 -9.04
N GLY A 281 -14.21 12.98 -9.29
CA GLY A 281 -13.95 12.26 -10.54
C GLY A 281 -12.47 11.92 -10.77
N VAL A 282 -11.63 11.98 -9.73
CA VAL A 282 -10.21 11.63 -9.84
C VAL A 282 -10.09 10.11 -9.87
N ARG A 283 -9.46 9.57 -10.92
CA ARG A 283 -9.31 8.11 -11.07
C ARG A 283 -8.27 7.54 -10.09
N PRO A 284 -8.61 6.52 -9.30
CA PRO A 284 -7.66 5.78 -8.47
C PRO A 284 -6.55 5.12 -9.29
N ASN A 285 -5.40 4.88 -8.65
CA ASN A 285 -4.34 4.03 -9.18
C ASN A 285 -4.13 2.79 -8.29
N VAL A 286 -3.29 1.86 -8.76
CA VAL A 286 -2.94 0.62 -8.04
C VAL A 286 -2.39 0.88 -6.63
N VAL A 287 -1.58 1.92 -6.46
CA VAL A 287 -0.97 2.28 -5.16
C VAL A 287 -2.06 2.65 -4.15
N LEU A 288 -3.05 3.45 -4.57
CA LEU A 288 -4.16 3.86 -3.73
C LEU A 288 -5.08 2.69 -3.38
N TYR A 289 -5.40 1.82 -4.36
CA TYR A 289 -6.17 0.60 -4.10
C TYR A 289 -5.50 -0.31 -3.07
N ASN A 290 -4.19 -0.55 -3.22
CA ASN A 290 -3.45 -1.37 -2.27
C ASN A 290 -3.39 -0.73 -0.88
N ALA A 291 -3.22 0.59 -0.79
CA ALA A 291 -3.24 1.30 0.49
C ALA A 291 -4.62 1.20 1.18
N LEU A 292 -5.72 1.31 0.41
CA LEU A 292 -7.07 1.11 0.95
C LEU A 292 -7.29 -0.33 1.40
N LEU A 293 -6.87 -1.32 0.62
CA LEU A 293 -7.03 -2.73 0.96
C LEU A 293 -6.24 -3.11 2.22
N ASP A 294 -5.00 -2.64 2.35
CA ASP A 294 -4.19 -2.81 3.57
C ASP A 294 -4.88 -2.17 4.79
N ALA A 295 -5.36 -0.94 4.64
CA ALA A 295 -6.11 -0.26 5.69
C ALA A 295 -7.39 -1.03 6.08
N MET A 296 -8.19 -1.47 5.12
CA MET A 296 -9.42 -2.23 5.39
C MET A 296 -9.15 -3.62 6.00
N ALA A 297 -8.05 -4.27 5.61
CA ALA A 297 -7.62 -5.54 6.19
C ALA A 297 -7.28 -5.40 7.68
N LYS A 298 -6.51 -4.36 8.03
CA LYS A 298 -6.18 -4.03 9.43
C LYS A 298 -7.40 -3.60 10.23
N ALA A 299 -8.32 -2.86 9.61
CA ALA A 299 -9.62 -2.49 10.19
C ALA A 299 -10.57 -3.66 10.44
N LYS A 300 -10.25 -4.87 9.95
CA LYS A 300 -11.14 -6.04 9.93
C LYS A 300 -12.47 -5.72 9.23
N ARG A 301 -12.45 -4.88 8.19
CA ARG A 301 -13.63 -4.44 7.41
C ARG A 301 -13.69 -5.18 6.06
N ALA A 302 -13.91 -6.49 6.11
CA ALA A 302 -13.93 -7.38 4.95
C ALA A 302 -14.89 -6.94 3.84
N ASN A 303 -16.10 -6.48 4.18
CA ASN A 303 -17.08 -6.00 3.19
C ASN A 303 -16.52 -4.84 2.36
N TYR A 304 -15.86 -3.88 3.00
CA TYR A 304 -15.24 -2.76 2.28
C TYR A 304 -14.05 -3.22 1.45
N ALA A 305 -13.21 -4.12 1.97
CA ALA A 305 -12.12 -4.71 1.20
C ALA A 305 -12.63 -5.39 -0.09
N MET A 306 -13.77 -6.09 -0.02
CA MET A 306 -14.42 -6.70 -1.18
C MET A 306 -14.86 -5.66 -2.20
N THR A 307 -15.56 -4.60 -1.76
CA THR A 307 -15.99 -3.53 -2.68
C THR A 307 -14.82 -2.83 -3.37
N VAL A 308 -13.73 -2.59 -2.64
CA VAL A 308 -12.51 -1.95 -3.17
C VAL A 308 -11.82 -2.87 -4.18
N TYR A 309 -11.78 -4.18 -3.91
CA TYR A 309 -11.22 -5.18 -4.82
C TYR A 309 -12.00 -5.31 -6.13
N GLU A 310 -13.32 -5.38 -6.05
CA GLU A 310 -14.18 -5.44 -7.24
C GLU A 310 -14.04 -4.16 -8.09
N GLU A 311 -13.95 -3.00 -7.44
CA GLU A 311 -13.75 -1.74 -8.13
C GLU A 311 -12.38 -1.66 -8.81
N MET A 312 -11.31 -2.14 -8.15
CA MET A 312 -9.98 -2.24 -8.75
C MET A 312 -10.01 -3.05 -10.05
N ARG A 313 -10.67 -4.21 -10.04
CA ARG A 313 -10.84 -5.07 -11.23
C ARG A 313 -11.69 -4.42 -12.31
N LYS A 314 -12.80 -3.78 -11.93
CA LYS A 314 -13.69 -3.07 -12.86
C LYS A 314 -12.97 -1.91 -13.58
N ASN A 315 -12.03 -1.27 -12.89
CA ASN A 315 -11.22 -0.21 -13.46
C ASN A 315 -10.01 -0.72 -14.26
N GLY A 316 -9.92 -2.03 -14.50
CA GLY A 316 -8.89 -2.65 -15.35
C GLY A 316 -7.54 -2.80 -14.68
N PHE A 317 -7.45 -2.66 -13.35
CA PHE A 317 -6.20 -2.88 -12.62
C PHE A 317 -6.06 -4.34 -12.22
N GLU A 318 -4.91 -4.92 -12.52
CA GLU A 318 -4.60 -6.29 -12.13
C GLU A 318 -4.16 -6.35 -10.65
N PRO A 319 -4.84 -7.18 -9.83
CA PRO A 319 -4.41 -7.46 -8.47
C PRO A 319 -2.99 -8.05 -8.45
N ASN A 320 -2.16 -7.57 -7.53
CA ASN A 320 -0.82 -8.09 -7.31
C ASN A 320 -0.74 -8.92 -6.02
N ARG A 321 0.43 -9.48 -5.73
CA ARG A 321 0.67 -10.27 -4.51
C ARG A 321 0.26 -9.52 -3.23
N GLY A 322 0.57 -8.23 -3.13
CA GLY A 322 0.20 -7.39 -1.99
C GLY A 322 -1.31 -7.24 -1.86
N THR A 323 -2.01 -7.04 -2.97
CA THR A 323 -3.48 -6.99 -3.04
C THR A 323 -4.10 -8.26 -2.46
N TYR A 324 -3.67 -9.43 -2.93
CA TYR A 324 -4.22 -10.70 -2.46
C TYR A 324 -3.88 -11.01 -1.01
N SER A 325 -2.66 -10.66 -0.57
CA SER A 325 -2.25 -10.83 0.83
C SER A 325 -3.18 -10.06 1.76
N ALA A 326 -3.46 -8.78 1.44
CA ALA A 326 -4.38 -7.95 2.20
C ALA A 326 -5.82 -8.52 2.20
N LEU A 327 -6.28 -9.08 1.09
CA LEU A 327 -7.61 -9.69 0.99
C LEU A 327 -7.75 -10.95 1.83
N LEU A 328 -6.78 -11.86 1.75
CA LEU A 328 -6.77 -13.08 2.56
C LEU A 328 -6.77 -12.74 4.05
N GLU A 329 -5.97 -11.75 4.43
CA GLU A 329 -5.95 -11.22 5.78
C GLU A 329 -7.28 -10.60 6.24
N ALA A 330 -7.95 -9.84 5.37
CA ALA A 330 -9.23 -9.22 5.65
C ALA A 330 -10.35 -10.28 5.83
N TYR A 331 -10.41 -11.26 4.92
CA TYR A 331 -11.46 -12.26 4.89
C TYR A 331 -11.32 -13.30 6.00
N SER A 332 -10.10 -13.76 6.26
CA SER A 332 -9.83 -14.81 7.26
C SER A 332 -10.23 -14.38 8.67
N ARG A 333 -10.01 -13.10 9.02
CA ARG A 333 -10.34 -12.55 10.36
C ARG A 333 -11.84 -12.38 10.62
N ARG A 334 -12.68 -12.47 9.59
CA ARG A 334 -14.14 -12.31 9.70
C ARG A 334 -14.92 -13.58 9.29
N ARG A 335 -14.21 -14.70 9.11
CA ARG A 335 -14.79 -15.99 8.67
C ARG A 335 -15.52 -15.92 7.32
N TYR A 336 -15.11 -15.01 6.42
CA TYR A 336 -15.52 -15.01 5.01
C TYR A 336 -14.74 -16.08 4.25
N CYS A 337 -14.93 -17.34 4.63
CA CYS A 337 -14.07 -18.45 4.19
C CYS A 337 -14.23 -18.73 2.70
N LYS A 338 -15.43 -18.56 2.15
CA LYS A 338 -15.69 -18.81 0.72
C LYS A 338 -14.94 -17.80 -0.15
N GLU A 339 -14.96 -16.54 0.24
CA GLU A 339 -14.28 -15.44 -0.42
C GLU A 339 -12.76 -15.58 -0.30
N ALA A 340 -12.27 -15.93 0.89
CA ALA A 340 -10.84 -16.22 1.12
C ALA A 340 -10.34 -17.38 0.24
N LEU A 341 -11.10 -18.49 0.18
CA LEU A 341 -10.76 -19.64 -0.66
C LEU A 341 -10.84 -19.31 -2.16
N SER A 342 -11.79 -18.47 -2.58
CA SER A 342 -11.85 -17.98 -3.96
C SER A 342 -10.61 -17.16 -4.32
N VAL A 343 -10.17 -16.27 -3.43
CA VAL A 343 -8.94 -15.49 -3.62
C VAL A 343 -7.71 -16.40 -3.66
N TYR A 344 -7.63 -17.39 -2.77
CA TYR A 344 -6.54 -18.37 -2.75
C TYR A 344 -6.47 -19.15 -4.07
N LYS A 345 -7.61 -19.62 -4.60
CA LYS A 345 -7.67 -20.30 -5.90
C LYS A 345 -7.22 -19.39 -7.04
N GLU A 346 -7.65 -18.12 -7.04
CA GLU A 346 -7.22 -17.14 -8.05
C GLU A 346 -5.70 -16.89 -7.99
N MET A 347 -5.11 -16.80 -6.80
CA MET A 347 -3.64 -16.69 -6.64
C MET A 347 -2.91 -17.89 -7.24
N LYS A 348 -3.44 -19.10 -7.00
CA LYS A 348 -2.87 -20.36 -7.48
C LYS A 348 -2.96 -20.47 -9.00
N GLU A 349 -4.09 -20.12 -9.60
CA GLU A 349 -4.26 -20.07 -11.06
C GLU A 349 -3.27 -19.11 -11.73
N LYS A 350 -2.93 -18.01 -11.04
CA LYS A 350 -1.90 -17.06 -11.50
C LYS A 350 -0.46 -17.48 -11.19
N GLY A 351 -0.25 -18.68 -10.64
CA GLY A 351 1.08 -19.19 -10.28
C GLY A 351 1.78 -18.40 -9.17
N MET A 352 1.03 -17.68 -8.33
CA MET A 352 1.61 -16.90 -7.24
C MET A 352 1.89 -17.80 -6.02
N THR A 353 3.11 -17.76 -5.50
CA THR A 353 3.45 -18.46 -4.25
C THR A 353 2.86 -17.73 -3.04
N LEU A 354 2.35 -18.45 -2.04
CA LEU A 354 1.94 -17.86 -0.77
C LEU A 354 3.13 -17.71 0.18
N SER A 355 3.05 -16.77 1.12
CA SER A 355 3.98 -16.71 2.23
C SER A 355 3.54 -17.68 3.34
N LYS A 356 4.48 -18.12 4.18
CA LYS A 356 4.19 -18.97 5.35
C LYS A 356 3.07 -18.40 6.24
N TYR A 357 3.10 -17.08 6.43
CA TYR A 357 2.08 -16.37 7.20
C TYR A 357 0.68 -16.50 6.58
N LEU A 358 0.54 -16.35 5.25
CA LEU A 358 -0.76 -16.50 4.58
C LEU A 358 -1.29 -17.93 4.64
N TYR A 359 -0.41 -18.94 4.52
CA TYR A 359 -0.78 -20.33 4.74
C TYR A 359 -1.32 -20.55 6.15
N SER A 360 -0.63 -20.04 7.17
CA SER A 360 -1.07 -20.12 8.56
C SER A 360 -2.44 -19.46 8.77
N VAL A 361 -2.66 -18.27 8.20
CA VAL A 361 -3.93 -17.54 8.29
C VAL A 361 -5.08 -18.32 7.63
N LEU A 362 -4.85 -18.89 6.45
CA LEU A 362 -5.85 -19.71 5.74
C LEU A 362 -6.17 -21.00 6.50
N LEU A 363 -5.16 -21.71 7.02
CA LEU A 363 -5.35 -22.95 7.74
C LEU A 363 -6.07 -22.74 9.08
N ASP A 364 -5.72 -21.69 9.84
CA ASP A 364 -6.43 -21.33 11.07
C ASP A 364 -7.90 -20.96 10.78
N MET A 365 -8.15 -20.22 9.70
CA MET A 365 -9.51 -19.90 9.26
C MET A 365 -10.30 -21.18 8.92
N CYS A 366 -9.75 -22.07 8.11
CA CYS A 366 -10.41 -23.34 7.75
C CYS A 366 -10.65 -24.22 8.98
N ALA A 367 -9.68 -24.30 9.89
CA ALA A 367 -9.78 -25.05 11.15
C ALA A 367 -10.90 -24.52 12.06
N ASN A 368 -11.04 -23.21 12.17
CA ASN A 368 -12.06 -22.58 13.02
C ASN A 368 -13.49 -22.65 12.44
N VAL A 369 -13.64 -22.85 11.12
CA VAL A 369 -14.95 -23.00 10.45
C VAL A 369 -15.31 -24.46 10.18
N GLY A 370 -14.33 -25.38 10.20
CA GLY A 370 -14.52 -26.80 9.98
C GLY A 370 -14.45 -27.23 8.50
N TYR A 371 -13.78 -26.44 7.65
CA TYR A 371 -13.54 -26.76 6.23
C TYR A 371 -12.35 -27.72 6.11
N ILE A 372 -12.60 -29.00 6.44
CA ILE A 372 -11.54 -30.01 6.55
C ILE A 372 -10.87 -30.28 5.21
N ASP A 373 -11.66 -30.52 4.16
CA ASP A 373 -11.12 -30.96 2.87
C ASP A 373 -10.23 -29.86 2.26
N GLU A 374 -10.65 -28.60 2.37
CA GLU A 374 -9.85 -27.45 1.93
C GLU A 374 -8.62 -27.22 2.80
N ALA A 375 -8.71 -27.41 4.12
CA ALA A 375 -7.53 -27.32 5.00
C ALA A 375 -6.46 -28.36 4.62
N VAL A 376 -6.87 -29.60 4.33
CA VAL A 376 -5.97 -30.66 3.90
C VAL A 376 -5.33 -30.34 2.55
N GLU A 377 -6.11 -29.85 1.58
CA GLU A 377 -5.58 -29.47 0.27
C GLU A 377 -4.51 -28.37 0.40
N ILE A 378 -4.79 -27.34 1.21
CA ILE A 378 -3.88 -26.21 1.46
C ILE A 378 -2.61 -26.69 2.18
N PHE A 379 -2.74 -27.58 3.17
CA PHE A 379 -1.60 -28.11 3.92
C PHE A 379 -0.67 -28.95 3.04
N GLU A 380 -1.23 -29.84 2.22
CA GLU A 380 -0.45 -30.64 1.28
C GLU A 380 0.17 -29.80 0.16
N GLU A 381 -0.50 -28.72 -0.26
CA GLU A 381 0.11 -27.76 -1.18
C GLU A 381 1.30 -27.03 -0.52
N MET A 382 1.16 -26.59 0.72
CA MET A 382 2.24 -25.95 1.46
C MET A 382 3.50 -26.83 1.47
N LYS A 383 3.34 -28.13 1.77
CA LYS A 383 4.42 -29.13 1.71
C LYS A 383 4.99 -29.29 0.30
N ARG A 384 4.14 -29.50 -0.70
CA ARG A 384 4.53 -29.70 -2.11
C ARG A 384 5.25 -28.51 -2.71
N SER A 385 4.88 -27.29 -2.31
CA SER A 385 5.51 -26.07 -2.82
C SER A 385 7.00 -25.99 -2.45
N GLY A 386 7.41 -26.67 -1.37
CA GLY A 386 8.78 -26.62 -0.83
C GLY A 386 9.22 -25.25 -0.29
N THR A 387 8.37 -24.22 -0.45
CA THR A 387 8.69 -22.82 -0.15
C THR A 387 8.74 -22.55 1.35
N CYS A 388 8.00 -23.33 2.15
CA CYS A 388 7.89 -23.15 3.59
C CYS A 388 7.49 -24.46 4.28
N GLN A 389 8.11 -24.71 5.44
CA GLN A 389 7.79 -25.86 6.29
C GLN A 389 6.68 -25.51 7.30
N PRO A 390 5.76 -26.45 7.60
CA PRO A 390 4.79 -26.30 8.68
C PRO A 390 5.49 -26.03 10.01
N ASP A 391 4.89 -25.21 10.85
CA ASP A 391 5.33 -25.01 12.23
C ASP A 391 4.33 -25.58 13.23
N SER A 392 4.69 -25.52 14.51
CA SER A 392 3.85 -25.98 15.62
C SER A 392 2.45 -25.35 15.60
N PHE A 393 2.31 -24.09 15.14
CA PHE A 393 1.03 -23.42 15.07
C PHE A 393 0.12 -24.02 13.99
N ILE A 394 0.67 -24.35 12.82
CA ILE A 394 -0.07 -25.00 11.73
C ILE A 394 -0.54 -26.40 12.14
N TYR A 395 0.35 -27.22 12.73
CA TYR A 395 -0.04 -28.54 13.24
C TYR A 395 -1.11 -28.44 14.33
N LEU A 396 -0.98 -27.48 15.26
CA LEU A 396 -2.00 -27.23 16.27
C LEU A 396 -3.36 -26.90 15.65
N ALA A 397 -3.41 -26.04 14.62
CA ALA A 397 -4.65 -25.69 13.94
C ALA A 397 -5.33 -26.91 13.31
N LEU A 398 -4.57 -27.78 12.65
CA LEU A 398 -5.08 -29.02 12.04
C LEU A 398 -5.54 -30.05 13.08
N ILE A 399 -4.76 -30.26 14.14
CA ILE A 399 -5.14 -31.18 15.24
C ILE A 399 -6.40 -30.69 15.94
N LYS A 400 -6.50 -29.38 16.20
CA LYS A 400 -7.70 -28.73 16.74
C LYS A 400 -8.92 -28.98 15.86
N MET A 401 -8.78 -28.78 14.54
CA MET A 401 -9.86 -29.05 13.58
C MET A 401 -10.32 -30.51 13.63
N TYR A 402 -9.40 -31.47 13.53
CA TYR A 402 -9.74 -32.90 13.60
C TYR A 402 -10.36 -33.28 14.95
N SER A 403 -9.87 -32.70 16.03
CA SER A 403 -10.40 -32.88 17.39
C SER A 403 -11.85 -32.44 17.50
N PHE A 404 -12.20 -31.27 16.97
CA PHE A 404 -13.58 -30.78 17.00
C PHE A 404 -14.53 -31.66 16.18
N ASN A 405 -14.05 -32.24 15.09
CA ASN A 405 -14.82 -33.10 14.20
C ASN A 405 -14.78 -34.60 14.56
N GLY A 406 -14.10 -34.98 15.65
CA GLY A 406 -14.03 -36.38 16.11
C GLY A 406 -13.19 -37.31 15.23
N LYS A 407 -12.34 -36.76 14.37
CA LYS A 407 -11.47 -37.50 13.44
C LYS A 407 -10.15 -37.89 14.13
N VAL A 408 -10.21 -38.93 14.97
CA VAL A 408 -9.10 -39.32 15.86
C VAL A 408 -7.86 -39.78 15.09
N LEU A 409 -8.04 -40.63 14.08
CA LEU A 409 -6.92 -41.21 13.33
C LEU A 409 -6.13 -40.13 12.59
N GLU A 410 -6.83 -39.15 12.04
CA GLU A 410 -6.22 -38.02 11.35
C GLU A 410 -5.53 -37.06 12.33
N ALA A 411 -6.10 -36.83 13.53
CA ALA A 411 -5.44 -36.06 14.58
C ALA A 411 -4.13 -36.73 15.06
N GLU A 412 -4.15 -38.07 15.25
CA GLU A 412 -2.97 -38.87 15.58
C GLU A 412 -1.92 -38.81 14.48
N ALA A 413 -2.33 -38.91 13.21
CA ALA A 413 -1.42 -38.80 12.07
C ALA A 413 -0.70 -37.44 12.04
N MET A 414 -1.43 -36.34 12.25
CA MET A 414 -0.83 -35.00 12.31
C MET A 414 0.11 -34.82 13.50
N PHE A 415 -0.22 -35.39 14.66
CA PHE A 415 0.64 -35.36 15.84
C PHE A 415 1.94 -36.14 15.63
N ASN A 416 1.85 -37.35 15.07
CA ASN A 416 3.02 -38.16 14.74
C ASN A 416 3.89 -37.46 13.69
N GLU A 417 3.28 -36.86 12.67
CA GLU A 417 4.01 -36.06 11.68
C GLU A 417 4.75 -34.90 12.34
N MET A 418 4.09 -34.12 13.22
CA MET A 418 4.71 -33.03 13.99
C MET A 418 5.94 -33.50 14.77
N THR A 419 5.83 -34.61 15.50
CA THR A 419 6.96 -35.16 16.29
C THR A 419 8.10 -35.68 15.40
N SER A 420 7.80 -36.30 14.26
CA SER A 420 8.83 -36.79 13.33
C SER A 420 9.57 -35.66 12.61
N CYS A 421 8.94 -34.49 12.46
CA CYS A 421 9.60 -33.26 12.03
C CYS A 421 10.47 -32.61 13.13
N GLY A 422 10.57 -33.20 14.33
CA GLY A 422 11.36 -32.66 15.44
C GLY A 422 10.73 -31.46 16.14
N LEU A 423 9.43 -31.22 15.96
CA LEU A 423 8.70 -30.16 16.66
C LEU A 423 8.17 -30.69 18.00
N GLU A 424 8.51 -30.00 19.09
CA GLU A 424 8.04 -30.38 20.42
C GLU A 424 6.55 -30.02 20.60
N PRO A 425 5.72 -30.97 21.07
CA PRO A 425 4.31 -30.71 21.32
C PRO A 425 4.13 -29.77 22.51
N ASN A 426 3.34 -28.72 22.32
CA ASN A 426 2.95 -27.82 23.41
C ASN A 426 1.71 -28.33 24.14
N ILE A 427 1.38 -27.71 25.28
CA ILE A 427 0.21 -28.06 26.09
C ILE A 427 -1.11 -28.01 25.29
N PHE A 428 -1.24 -27.06 24.35
CA PHE A 428 -2.44 -26.92 23.54
C PHE A 428 -2.63 -28.09 22.58
N VAL A 429 -1.56 -28.60 21.96
CA VAL A 429 -1.61 -29.78 21.08
C VAL A 429 -2.09 -31.00 21.86
N LEU A 430 -1.48 -31.26 23.02
CA LEU A 430 -1.85 -32.40 23.87
C LEU A 430 -3.28 -32.28 24.41
N THR A 431 -3.71 -31.07 24.78
CA THR A 431 -5.09 -30.80 25.23
C THR A 431 -6.11 -31.07 24.12
N ASN A 432 -5.82 -30.69 22.87
CA ASN A 432 -6.69 -30.97 21.74
C ASN A 432 -6.76 -32.48 21.44
N LEU A 433 -5.67 -33.24 21.64
CA LEU A 433 -5.71 -34.71 21.54
C LEU A 433 -6.55 -35.34 22.64
N VAL A 434 -6.40 -34.90 23.89
CA VAL A 434 -7.26 -35.33 25.01
C VAL A 434 -8.73 -35.08 24.70
N HIS A 435 -9.07 -33.90 24.16
CA HIS A 435 -10.43 -33.59 23.72
C HIS A 435 -10.92 -34.56 22.64
N CYS A 436 -10.06 -34.88 21.66
CA CYS A 436 -10.39 -35.78 20.56
C CYS A 436 -10.67 -37.20 21.05
N TYR A 437 -9.79 -37.74 21.90
CA TYR A 437 -9.96 -39.06 22.50
C TYR A 437 -11.16 -39.15 23.42
N GLY A 438 -11.44 -38.09 24.19
CA GLY A 438 -12.64 -37.99 25.03
C GLY A 438 -13.92 -38.08 24.22
N LYS A 439 -14.01 -37.37 23.09
CA LYS A 439 -15.15 -37.48 22.15
C LYS A 439 -15.30 -38.89 21.56
N ALA A 440 -14.19 -39.57 21.30
CA ALA A 440 -14.18 -40.93 20.78
C ALA A 440 -14.31 -42.01 21.87
N LYS A 441 -14.44 -41.62 23.15
CA LYS A 441 -14.52 -42.52 24.31
C LYS A 441 -13.32 -43.46 24.45
N ARG A 442 -12.14 -43.04 23.97
CA ARG A 442 -10.87 -43.76 24.09
C ARG A 442 -10.14 -43.31 25.36
N THR A 443 -10.53 -43.85 26.51
CA THR A 443 -10.06 -43.41 27.84
C THR A 443 -8.60 -43.72 28.11
N ASP A 444 -8.14 -44.90 27.71
CA ASP A 444 -6.75 -45.31 27.90
C ASP A 444 -5.78 -44.39 27.14
N ASP A 445 -6.17 -43.91 25.97
CA ASP A 445 -5.37 -42.96 25.19
C ASP A 445 -5.33 -41.57 25.82
N VAL A 446 -6.43 -41.13 26.46
CA VAL A 446 -6.44 -39.89 27.27
C VAL A 446 -5.40 -39.98 28.40
N VAL A 447 -5.39 -41.09 29.14
CA VAL A 447 -4.44 -41.31 30.25
C VAL A 447 -3.00 -41.38 29.72
N LYS A 448 -2.79 -42.01 28.57
CA LYS A 448 -1.48 -42.10 27.92
C LYS A 448 -0.93 -40.71 27.56
N ILE A 449 -1.73 -39.87 26.90
CA ILE A 449 -1.31 -38.49 26.58
C ILE A 449 -1.11 -37.66 27.84
N PHE A 450 -1.93 -37.84 28.87
CA PHE A 450 -1.77 -37.14 30.15
C PHE A 450 -0.44 -37.51 30.85
N ASN A 451 -0.07 -38.79 30.85
CA ASN A 451 1.23 -39.20 31.41
C ASN A 451 2.39 -38.66 30.56
N GLN A 452 2.27 -38.69 29.23
CA GLN A 452 3.27 -38.13 28.33
C GLN A 452 3.49 -36.62 28.59
N LEU A 453 2.43 -35.87 28.92
CA LEU A 453 2.52 -34.46 29.30
C LEU A 453 3.40 -34.26 30.56
N TRP A 454 3.31 -35.19 31.52
CA TRP A 454 4.11 -35.18 32.73
C TRP A 454 5.56 -35.60 32.49
N ASP A 455 5.78 -36.59 31.62
CA ASP A 455 7.12 -37.06 31.24
C ASP A 455 7.92 -35.97 30.51
N ILE A 456 7.24 -35.12 29.73
CA ILE A 456 7.84 -33.94 29.07
C ILE A 456 8.06 -32.78 30.07
N GLY A 457 7.49 -32.86 31.28
CA GLY A 457 7.64 -31.84 32.32
C GLY A 457 6.73 -30.60 32.12
N ILE A 458 5.66 -30.72 31.34
CA ILE A 458 4.69 -29.65 31.13
C ILE A 458 3.68 -29.67 32.28
N THR A 459 3.45 -28.51 32.91
CA THR A 459 2.44 -28.41 33.98
C THR A 459 1.04 -28.26 33.37
N PRO A 460 0.04 -29.08 33.76
CA PRO A 460 -1.36 -28.91 33.37
C PRO A 460 -1.87 -27.51 33.66
N ASP A 461 -2.57 -26.93 32.69
CA ASP A 461 -3.25 -25.66 32.85
C ASP A 461 -4.74 -25.86 33.16
N TYR A 462 -5.43 -24.74 33.38
CA TYR A 462 -6.88 -24.75 33.62
C TYR A 462 -7.65 -25.31 32.41
N GLN A 463 -7.18 -25.08 31.17
CA GLN A 463 -7.84 -25.56 29.95
C GLN A 463 -7.81 -27.08 29.84
N LEU A 464 -6.69 -27.72 30.19
CA LEU A 464 -6.58 -29.17 30.26
C LEU A 464 -7.50 -29.75 31.34
N CYS A 465 -7.57 -29.11 32.52
CA CYS A 465 -8.49 -29.53 33.57
C CYS A 465 -9.96 -29.44 33.13
N GLU A 466 -10.36 -28.36 32.46
CA GLU A 466 -11.69 -28.19 31.87
C GLU A 466 -11.97 -29.26 30.80
N CYS A 467 -10.98 -29.55 29.94
CA CYS A 467 -11.09 -30.61 28.95
C CYS A 467 -11.26 -31.99 29.60
N LEU A 468 -10.52 -32.30 30.67
CA LEU A 468 -10.67 -33.57 31.42
C LEU A 468 -12.05 -33.69 32.06
N LEU A 469 -12.59 -32.61 32.63
CA LEU A 469 -13.97 -32.57 33.13
C LEU A 469 -14.98 -32.83 32.01
N TYR A 470 -14.80 -32.19 30.85
CA TYR A 470 -15.62 -32.47 29.67
C TYR A 470 -15.52 -33.94 29.25
N VAL A 471 -14.32 -34.51 29.22
CA VAL A 471 -14.07 -35.92 28.89
C VAL A 471 -14.82 -36.85 29.88
N MET A 472 -14.85 -36.54 31.18
CA MET A 472 -15.66 -37.30 32.16
C MET A 472 -17.15 -37.34 31.81
N THR A 473 -17.71 -36.28 31.21
CA THR A 473 -19.12 -36.28 30.80
C THR A 473 -19.43 -37.20 29.62
N GLN A 474 -18.41 -37.60 28.83
CA GLN A 474 -18.57 -38.39 27.61
C GLN A 474 -18.31 -39.89 27.81
N ILE A 475 -17.70 -40.27 28.94
CA ILE A 475 -17.17 -41.61 29.22
C ILE A 475 -18.16 -42.44 30.06
N PRO A 476 -18.20 -43.79 29.88
CA PRO A 476 -18.97 -44.69 30.76
C PRO A 476 -18.54 -44.61 32.23
N LYS A 477 -19.50 -44.80 33.16
CA LYS A 477 -19.26 -44.66 34.61
C LYS A 477 -18.08 -45.48 35.11
N ASP A 478 -17.90 -46.68 34.58
CA ASP A 478 -16.88 -47.66 34.98
C ASP A 478 -15.44 -47.17 34.75
N GLU A 479 -15.24 -46.18 33.88
CA GLU A 479 -13.92 -45.64 33.55
C GLU A 479 -13.68 -44.23 34.11
N LEU A 480 -14.65 -43.66 34.83
CA LEU A 480 -14.53 -42.33 35.45
C LEU A 480 -13.35 -42.26 36.42
N GLY A 481 -13.07 -43.33 37.16
CA GLY A 481 -11.96 -43.38 38.12
C GLY A 481 -10.59 -43.12 37.48
N LYS A 482 -10.38 -43.55 36.23
CA LYS A 482 -9.12 -43.29 35.51
C LYS A 482 -8.91 -41.79 35.28
N ILE A 483 -9.98 -41.07 34.90
CA ILE A 483 -9.92 -39.64 34.61
C ILE A 483 -9.90 -38.80 35.89
N THR A 484 -10.64 -39.21 36.94
CA THR A 484 -10.58 -38.57 38.27
C THR A 484 -9.15 -38.56 38.80
N ASN A 485 -8.39 -39.65 38.65
CA ASN A 485 -6.97 -39.72 39.02
C ASN A 485 -6.10 -38.74 38.21
N CYS A 486 -6.37 -38.55 36.92
CA CYS A 486 -5.69 -37.54 36.11
C CYS A 486 -5.98 -36.12 36.60
N ILE A 487 -7.23 -35.81 36.95
CA ILE A 487 -7.63 -34.49 37.47
C ILE A 487 -7.00 -34.24 38.84
N GLU A 488 -6.94 -35.24 39.72
CA GLU A 488 -6.29 -35.13 41.04
C GLU A 488 -4.79 -34.83 40.91
N LYS A 489 -4.10 -35.49 39.97
CA LYS A 489 -2.70 -35.18 39.65
C LYS A 489 -2.50 -33.77 39.07
N ALA A 490 -3.42 -33.31 38.22
CA ALA A 490 -3.35 -31.99 37.62
C ALA A 490 -3.66 -30.86 38.61
N ASN A 491 -4.69 -31.04 39.44
CA ASN A 491 -5.14 -30.09 40.45
C ASN A 491 -5.76 -30.84 41.64
N PRO A 492 -5.01 -31.01 42.75
CA PRO A 492 -5.47 -31.80 43.90
C PRO A 492 -6.77 -31.31 44.52
N LYS A 493 -7.00 -29.98 44.52
CA LYS A 493 -8.23 -29.39 45.07
C LYS A 493 -9.45 -29.71 44.21
N LEU A 494 -9.29 -29.63 42.89
CA LEU A 494 -10.35 -29.97 41.94
C LEU A 494 -10.62 -31.47 41.94
N GLY A 495 -9.57 -32.30 41.98
CA GLY A 495 -9.69 -33.76 42.05
C GLY A 495 -10.48 -34.24 43.25
N TYR A 496 -10.25 -33.67 44.44
CA TYR A 496 -11.01 -34.00 45.65
C TYR A 496 -12.52 -33.74 45.47
N ILE A 497 -12.89 -32.58 44.91
CA ILE A 497 -14.30 -32.23 44.66
C ILE A 497 -14.93 -33.20 43.66
N VAL A 498 -14.23 -33.48 42.56
CA VAL A 498 -14.71 -34.41 41.53
C VAL A 498 -14.93 -35.81 42.10
N LYS A 499 -14.00 -36.28 42.94
CA LYS A 499 -14.08 -37.60 43.58
C LYS A 499 -15.31 -37.73 44.48
N CYS A 500 -15.57 -36.75 45.34
CA CYS A 500 -16.78 -36.72 46.17
C CYS A 500 -18.05 -36.76 45.32
N LEU A 501 -18.10 -36.02 44.20
CA LEU A 501 -19.27 -35.98 43.31
C LEU A 501 -19.49 -37.26 42.49
N THR A 502 -18.43 -38.03 42.22
CA THR A 502 -18.54 -39.33 41.54
C THR A 502 -18.92 -40.45 42.49
N GLU A 503 -18.48 -40.38 43.76
CA GLU A 503 -18.79 -41.37 44.81
C GLU A 503 -20.24 -41.22 45.34
N GLU A 504 -20.80 -40.01 45.41
CA GLU A 504 -22.20 -39.76 45.82
C GLU A 504 -23.28 -40.30 44.86
N LYS A 505 -22.92 -40.85 43.69
CA LYS A 505 -23.85 -41.39 42.68
C LYS A 505 -23.92 -42.91 42.62
N GLU A 506 -23.19 -43.61 43.48
CA GLU A 506 -23.17 -45.08 43.57
C GLU A 506 -24.11 -45.65 44.65
N ASP A 507 -24.67 -44.80 45.51
CA ASP A 507 -25.77 -45.11 46.45
C ASP A 507 -27.14 -44.69 45.87
#